data_AF-A0A943MTV8-F1
#
_entry.id   AF-A0A943MTV8-F1
#
_cell.length_a   1.000
_cell.length_b   1.000
_cell.length_c   1.000
_cell.angle_alpha   90.00
_cell.angle_beta   90.00
_cell.angle_gamma   90.00
#
_symmetry.space_group_name_H-M   'P 1'
#
loop_
_entity.id
_entity.type
_entity.pdbx_description
1 polymer ?
#
loop_
_entity_poly.entity_id
_entity_poly.type
_entity_poly.pdbx_seq_one_letter_code
_entity_poly.pdbx_strand_id
1 'polypeptide(L)'
;MNFLSLEEMYQKWQELLVIGKTIERESYNDYILGMTLADEAKLYILEAYRETELSKYRRRGVRNQRSILKEPQEICSRYLHCCSVQLGGESLHIQGGTASPMKYGLQDYGTIQLFLDLMTAGWKIPRWLKKEDWENLQLVTLDVAGVKKLPEYEPNMPVTLQYEPKRIPHFLEKTLTLTVGKSRSFHFLDHQGDEVQCYINDVSLVDVWEDVENQLRDPKYTQGISP
;
A
#
# COMPACT_ATOMS: atom_id res chain seq x y z
N MET A 1 17.16 2.66 21.54
CA MET A 1 15.77 3.07 21.78
C MET A 1 15.74 3.89 23.05
N ASN A 2 15.16 5.08 23.03
CA ASN A 2 14.94 5.91 24.21
C ASN A 2 13.42 5.96 24.53
N PHE A 3 13.04 6.50 25.69
CA PHE A 3 11.65 6.51 26.12
C PHE A 3 10.75 7.45 25.30
N LEU A 4 11.30 8.51 24.68
CA LEU A 4 10.55 9.38 23.76
C LEU A 4 10.12 8.62 22.51
N SER A 5 11.05 7.88 21.89
CA SER A 5 10.73 7.01 20.75
C SER A 5 9.72 5.92 21.13
N LEU A 6 9.75 5.42 22.35
CA LEU A 6 8.76 4.44 22.82
C LEU A 6 7.36 5.06 22.98
N GLU A 7 7.28 6.29 23.50
CA GLU A 7 6.03 7.03 23.64
C GLU A 7 5.41 7.38 22.27
N GLU A 8 6.24 7.76 21.29
CA GLU A 8 5.80 8.01 19.91
C GLU A 8 5.33 6.74 19.19
N MET A 9 5.91 5.58 19.51
CA MET A 9 5.51 4.29 18.94
C MET A 9 4.29 3.67 19.62
N TYR A 10 3.92 4.14 20.82
CA TYR A 10 2.77 3.64 21.56
C TYR A 10 1.48 4.06 20.86
N GLN A 11 0.78 3.07 20.30
CA GLN A 11 -0.43 3.33 19.53
C GLN A 11 -1.66 3.11 20.40
N LYS A 12 -2.45 4.16 20.64
CA LYS A 12 -3.70 4.05 21.40
C LYS A 12 -4.88 4.00 20.44
N TRP A 13 -5.49 2.83 20.32
CA TRP A 13 -6.72 2.64 19.55
C TRP A 13 -7.91 3.24 20.32
N GLN A 14 -8.77 3.99 19.62
CA GLN A 14 -10.07 4.41 20.13
C GLN A 14 -11.02 3.22 20.17
N GLU A 15 -11.03 2.43 19.09
CA GLU A 15 -11.78 1.19 19.00
C GLU A 15 -10.93 0.11 18.32
N LEU A 16 -11.19 -1.15 18.70
CA LEU A 16 -10.57 -2.32 18.11
C LEU A 16 -11.62 -3.40 17.97
N LEU A 17 -11.69 -3.99 16.78
CA LEU A 17 -12.64 -5.03 16.41
C LEU A 17 -11.89 -6.28 15.93
N VAL A 18 -12.21 -7.43 16.53
CA VAL A 18 -11.70 -8.73 16.05
C VAL A 18 -12.70 -9.33 15.05
N ILE A 19 -12.24 -9.62 13.84
CA ILE A 19 -13.04 -10.31 12.80
C ILE A 19 -12.73 -11.81 12.78
N GLY A 20 -11.45 -12.15 12.80
CA GLY A 20 -10.95 -13.51 13.00
C GLY A 20 -11.40 -14.56 11.98
N LYS A 21 -11.44 -14.24 10.67
CA LYS A 21 -11.88 -15.19 9.62
C LYS A 21 -10.71 -15.75 8.81
N THR A 22 -10.74 -17.08 8.61
CA THR A 22 -9.86 -17.75 7.64
C THR A 22 -10.48 -17.73 6.26
N ILE A 23 -9.69 -17.35 5.26
CA ILE A 23 -10.00 -17.51 3.84
C ILE A 23 -9.19 -18.70 3.36
N GLU A 24 -9.86 -19.83 3.15
CA GLU A 24 -9.22 -21.04 2.64
C GLU A 24 -8.98 -20.92 1.14
N ARG A 25 -7.76 -21.24 0.70
CA ARG A 25 -7.41 -21.35 -0.73
C ARG A 25 -6.78 -22.70 -1.02
N GLU A 26 -6.64 -23.02 -2.30
CA GLU A 26 -6.16 -24.34 -2.74
C GLU A 26 -4.78 -24.73 -2.19
N SER A 27 -3.90 -23.75 -1.92
CA SER A 27 -2.49 -24.00 -1.54
C SER A 27 -2.02 -23.28 -0.28
N TYR A 28 -2.82 -22.39 0.29
CA TYR A 28 -2.50 -21.64 1.50
C TYR A 28 -3.79 -21.00 2.05
N ASN A 29 -3.72 -20.48 3.27
CA ASN A 29 -4.81 -19.76 3.90
C ASN A 29 -4.40 -18.31 4.10
N ASP A 30 -5.36 -17.40 3.92
CA ASP A 30 -5.23 -16.02 4.37
C ASP A 30 -6.12 -15.81 5.60
N TYR A 31 -5.90 -14.74 6.36
CA TYR A 31 -6.61 -14.49 7.61
C TYR A 31 -6.98 -13.02 7.78
N ILE A 32 -8.28 -12.72 7.86
CA ILE A 32 -8.75 -11.40 8.25
C ILE A 32 -8.68 -11.31 9.78
N LEU A 33 -7.77 -10.48 10.28
CA LEU A 33 -7.55 -10.30 11.72
C LEU A 33 -8.69 -9.51 12.34
N GLY A 34 -8.89 -8.29 11.87
CA GLY A 34 -9.73 -7.31 12.55
C GLY A 34 -9.49 -5.91 12.04
N MET A 35 -10.09 -4.95 12.72
CA MET A 35 -9.99 -3.52 12.43
C MET A 35 -9.55 -2.75 13.67
N THR A 36 -8.92 -1.60 13.45
CA THR A 36 -8.68 -0.59 14.49
C THR A 36 -9.21 0.75 14.01
N LEU A 37 -9.55 1.60 14.97
CA LEU A 37 -9.86 3.01 14.76
C LEU A 37 -8.96 3.83 15.68
N ALA A 38 -8.14 4.69 15.08
CA ALA A 38 -7.42 5.76 15.79
C ALA A 38 -7.81 7.10 15.12
N ASP A 39 -6.86 7.78 14.46
CA ASP A 39 -7.19 8.91 13.59
C ASP A 39 -7.90 8.45 12.31
N GLU A 40 -7.57 7.24 11.86
CA GLU A 40 -8.14 6.59 10.69
C GLU A 40 -8.52 5.14 11.03
N ALA A 41 -9.49 4.60 10.30
CA ALA A 41 -9.86 3.20 10.42
C ALA A 41 -9.01 2.33 9.51
N LYS A 42 -8.53 1.20 10.03
CA LYS A 42 -7.68 0.26 9.29
C LYS A 42 -8.21 -1.15 9.40
N LEU A 43 -8.11 -1.91 8.31
CA LEU A 43 -8.43 -3.33 8.25
C LEU A 43 -7.13 -4.13 8.03
N TYR A 44 -6.95 -5.19 8.81
CA TYR A 44 -5.72 -5.98 8.81
C TYR A 44 -5.96 -7.41 8.31
N ILE A 45 -5.14 -7.83 7.36
CA ILE A 45 -5.20 -9.16 6.75
C ILE A 45 -3.80 -9.77 6.73
N LEU A 46 -3.67 -10.99 7.24
CA LEU A 46 -2.48 -11.81 7.01
C LEU A 46 -2.66 -12.59 5.71
N GLU A 47 -1.69 -12.50 4.82
CA GLU A 47 -1.66 -13.34 3.62
C GLU A 47 -0.32 -14.06 3.50
N ALA A 48 -0.34 -15.17 2.78
CA ALA A 48 0.88 -15.91 2.49
C ALA A 48 1.87 -15.02 1.71
N TYR A 49 3.08 -14.90 2.24
CA TYR A 49 4.21 -14.21 1.65
C TYR A 49 5.25 -15.22 1.19
N ARG A 50 5.63 -15.14 -0.08
CA ARG A 50 6.79 -15.84 -0.60
C ARG A 50 7.65 -14.82 -1.30
N GLU A 51 8.85 -14.63 -0.80
CA GLU A 51 9.85 -13.81 -1.47
C GLU A 51 10.12 -14.45 -2.84
N THR A 52 9.54 -13.88 -3.89
CA THR A 52 9.70 -14.44 -5.24
C THR A 52 11.16 -14.38 -5.63
N GLU A 53 11.67 -15.42 -6.29
CA GLU A 53 13.04 -15.44 -6.82
C GLU A 53 13.32 -14.20 -7.70
N LEU A 54 12.29 -13.61 -8.33
CA LEU A 54 12.38 -12.35 -9.08
C LEU A 54 12.90 -11.17 -8.24
N SER A 55 12.55 -11.08 -6.95
CA SER A 55 13.10 -10.07 -6.04
C SER A 55 14.62 -10.21 -5.84
N LYS A 56 15.14 -11.45 -5.94
CA LYS A 56 16.57 -11.77 -5.86
C LYS A 56 17.30 -11.53 -7.18
N TYR A 57 16.64 -11.75 -8.32
CA TYR A 57 17.21 -11.56 -9.67
C TYR A 57 17.16 -10.12 -10.22
N ARG A 58 16.47 -9.17 -9.55
CA ARG A 58 16.38 -7.73 -9.93
C ARG A 58 17.73 -6.96 -9.94
N ARG A 59 18.87 -7.64 -9.78
CA ARG A 59 20.21 -7.05 -9.62
C ARG A 59 21.16 -7.26 -10.80
N ARG A 60 20.67 -7.37 -12.04
CA ARG A 60 21.56 -7.47 -13.23
C ARG A 60 21.12 -6.54 -14.36
N GLY A 61 21.86 -5.45 -14.57
CA GLY A 61 21.74 -4.55 -15.71
C GLY A 61 21.84 -3.07 -15.35
N VAL A 62 22.14 -2.21 -16.34
CA VAL A 62 22.06 -0.75 -16.20
C VAL A 62 20.58 -0.37 -16.11
N ARG A 63 20.13 0.03 -14.90
CA ARG A 63 18.78 0.54 -14.67
C ARG A 63 18.73 2.00 -15.09
N ASN A 64 17.89 2.31 -16.07
CA ASN A 64 17.50 3.69 -16.37
C ASN A 64 16.01 3.86 -16.05
N GLN A 65 15.54 5.09 -15.92
CA GLN A 65 14.13 5.36 -15.54
C GLN A 65 13.14 4.65 -16.49
N ARG A 66 13.48 4.59 -17.78
CA ARG A 66 12.68 3.91 -18.81
C ARG A 66 12.58 2.39 -18.58
N SER A 67 13.66 1.73 -18.17
CA SER A 67 13.63 0.29 -17.89
C SER A 67 12.83 0.00 -16.62
N ILE A 68 12.93 0.85 -15.59
CA ILE A 68 12.19 0.72 -14.32
C ILE A 68 10.68 0.81 -14.57
N LEU A 69 10.24 1.78 -15.36
CA LEU A 69 8.81 1.98 -15.63
C LEU A 69 8.16 0.79 -16.33
N LYS A 70 8.91 0.05 -17.15
CA LYS A 70 8.44 -1.13 -17.89
C LYS A 70 8.49 -2.44 -17.10
N GLU A 71 9.10 -2.44 -15.93
CA GLU A 71 9.11 -3.63 -15.09
C GLU A 71 7.66 -3.95 -14.71
N PRO A 72 7.18 -5.19 -14.92
CA PRO A 72 5.85 -5.56 -14.47
C PRO A 72 5.79 -5.33 -12.96
N GLN A 73 4.86 -4.50 -12.50
CA GLN A 73 4.54 -4.39 -11.09
C GLN A 73 4.08 -5.77 -10.63
N GLU A 74 4.96 -6.48 -9.91
CA GLU A 74 4.54 -7.66 -9.18
C GLU A 74 3.45 -7.21 -8.21
N ILE A 75 2.31 -7.88 -8.30
CA ILE A 75 1.26 -7.76 -7.28
C ILE A 75 1.83 -8.46 -6.05
N CYS A 76 2.60 -7.72 -5.25
CA CYS A 76 3.18 -8.25 -4.01
C CYS A 76 2.10 -8.58 -2.98
N SER A 77 0.89 -8.04 -3.12
CA SER A 77 -0.22 -8.30 -2.22
C SER A 77 -1.57 -8.31 -2.95
N ARG A 78 -2.39 -9.33 -2.69
CA ARG A 78 -3.67 -9.52 -3.41
C ARG A 78 -4.73 -8.53 -2.95
N TYR A 79 -4.66 -8.11 -1.69
CA TYR A 79 -5.68 -7.30 -1.04
C TYR A 79 -5.51 -5.80 -1.30
N LEU A 80 -4.36 -5.35 -1.81
CA LEU A 80 -4.15 -3.94 -2.17
C LEU A 80 -5.02 -3.43 -3.33
N HIS A 81 -5.66 -4.34 -4.08
CA HIS A 81 -6.63 -4.00 -5.12
C HIS A 81 -8.08 -4.10 -4.65
N CYS A 82 -8.30 -4.35 -3.35
CA CYS A 82 -9.63 -4.33 -2.76
C CYS A 82 -10.15 -2.90 -2.73
N CYS A 83 -11.34 -2.66 -3.28
CA CYS A 83 -11.98 -1.34 -3.32
C CYS A 83 -13.06 -1.19 -2.25
N SER A 84 -13.63 -2.29 -1.78
CA SER A 84 -14.55 -2.29 -0.64
C SER A 84 -14.64 -3.62 0.07
N VAL A 85 -14.96 -3.55 1.36
CA VAL A 85 -15.17 -4.70 2.23
C VAL A 85 -16.57 -4.60 2.82
N GLN A 86 -17.36 -5.64 2.61
CA GLN A 86 -18.69 -5.76 3.18
C GLN A 86 -18.65 -6.66 4.41
N LEU A 87 -19.06 -6.13 5.56
CA LEU A 87 -19.24 -6.85 6.81
C LEU A 87 -20.75 -6.92 7.09
N GLY A 88 -21.36 -8.06 6.75
CA GLY A 88 -22.82 -8.21 6.82
C GLY A 88 -23.54 -7.21 5.90
N GLY A 89 -24.31 -6.28 6.49
CA GLY A 89 -25.05 -5.25 5.76
C GLY A 89 -24.25 -3.98 5.47
N GLU A 90 -23.11 -3.77 6.13
CA GLU A 90 -22.34 -2.54 6.01
C GLU A 90 -21.23 -2.68 4.97
N SER A 91 -21.11 -1.67 4.10
CA SER A 91 -20.08 -1.60 3.06
C SER A 91 -19.05 -0.52 3.41
N LEU A 92 -17.80 -0.93 3.50
CA LEU A 92 -16.66 -0.09 3.85
C LEU A 92 -15.82 0.15 2.61
N HIS A 93 -15.53 1.41 2.29
CA HIS A 93 -14.72 1.75 1.13
C HIS A 93 -13.23 1.82 1.47
N ILE A 94 -12.39 1.24 0.61
CA ILE A 94 -10.95 1.21 0.77
C ILE A 94 -10.32 2.31 -0.09
N GLN A 95 -9.49 3.17 0.52
CA GLN A 95 -8.82 4.28 -0.17
C GLN A 95 -7.35 4.00 -0.49
N GLY A 96 -6.76 3.02 0.18
CA GLY A 96 -5.38 2.69 0.03
C GLY A 96 -5.01 1.50 0.89
N GLY A 97 -3.73 1.16 0.85
CA GLY A 97 -3.19 0.17 1.74
C GLY A 97 -1.71 -0.05 1.53
N THR A 98 -1.13 -0.77 2.47
CA THR A 98 0.26 -1.19 2.44
C THR A 98 0.35 -2.69 2.74
N ALA A 99 1.39 -3.33 2.25
CA ALA A 99 1.70 -4.71 2.57
C ALA A 99 3.16 -4.78 3.04
N SER A 100 3.38 -5.41 4.19
CA SER A 100 4.69 -5.51 4.82
C SER A 100 4.99 -6.95 5.22
N PRO A 101 6.11 -7.55 4.74
CA PRO A 101 6.52 -8.87 5.17
C PRO A 101 6.75 -8.94 6.68
N MET A 102 6.22 -10.00 7.29
CA MET A 102 6.27 -10.17 8.74
C MET A 102 7.69 -10.38 9.27
N LYS A 103 8.64 -10.83 8.43
CA LYS A 103 10.08 -10.88 8.77
C LYS A 103 10.65 -9.54 9.28
N TYR A 104 10.07 -8.41 8.85
CA TYR A 104 10.45 -7.08 9.34
C TYR A 104 9.55 -6.60 10.49
N GLY A 105 8.39 -7.23 10.69
CA GLY A 105 7.41 -6.87 11.72
C GLY A 105 7.89 -7.06 13.16
N LEU A 106 8.91 -7.91 13.41
CA LEU A 106 9.53 -8.02 14.74
C LEU A 106 10.32 -6.77 15.15
N GLN A 107 10.70 -5.93 14.18
CA GLN A 107 11.37 -4.65 14.43
C GLN A 107 10.35 -3.49 14.51
N ASP A 108 9.10 -3.76 14.16
CA ASP A 108 8.00 -2.80 14.23
C ASP A 108 7.15 -3.07 15.48
N TYR A 109 7.40 -2.29 16.54
CA TYR A 109 6.66 -2.40 17.79
C TYR A 109 5.16 -2.18 17.62
N GLY A 110 4.72 -1.36 16.65
CA GLY A 110 3.30 -1.12 16.39
C GLY A 110 2.59 -2.38 15.88
N THR A 111 3.24 -3.13 14.99
CA THR A 111 2.75 -4.42 14.51
C THR A 111 2.64 -5.45 15.65
N ILE A 112 3.65 -5.54 16.52
CA ILE A 112 3.59 -6.45 17.69
C ILE A 112 2.48 -6.05 18.66
N GLN A 113 2.37 -4.75 18.95
CA GLN A 113 1.32 -4.22 19.82
C GLN A 113 -0.08 -4.56 19.27
N LEU A 114 -0.31 -4.37 17.97
CA LEU A 114 -1.56 -4.72 17.30
C LEU A 114 -1.98 -6.18 17.60
N PHE A 115 -1.07 -7.15 17.46
CA PHE A 115 -1.41 -8.55 17.73
C PHE A 115 -1.71 -8.82 19.20
N LEU A 116 -0.97 -8.19 20.12
CA LEU A 116 -1.21 -8.31 21.56
C LEU A 116 -2.58 -7.72 21.94
N ASP A 117 -2.92 -6.57 21.37
CA ASP A 117 -4.20 -5.90 21.60
C ASP A 117 -5.36 -6.72 21.01
N LEU A 118 -5.21 -7.28 19.80
CA LEU A 118 -6.18 -8.19 19.20
C LEU A 118 -6.39 -9.44 20.06
N MET A 119 -5.32 -10.06 20.57
CA MET A 119 -5.43 -11.22 21.47
C MET A 119 -6.15 -10.86 22.76
N THR A 120 -5.86 -9.68 23.33
CA THR A 120 -6.55 -9.15 24.52
C THR A 120 -8.04 -8.91 24.25
N ALA A 121 -8.38 -8.46 23.05
CA ALA A 121 -9.75 -8.28 22.58
C ALA A 121 -10.46 -9.60 22.18
N GLY A 122 -9.83 -10.76 22.40
CA GLY A 122 -10.44 -12.06 22.22
C GLY A 122 -10.09 -12.77 20.90
N TRP A 123 -9.11 -12.28 20.15
CA TRP A 123 -8.61 -13.00 18.98
C TRP A 123 -7.99 -14.34 19.39
N LYS A 124 -8.55 -15.42 18.82
CA LYS A 124 -8.03 -16.77 18.96
C LYS A 124 -7.27 -17.17 17.71
N ILE A 125 -5.96 -17.33 17.84
CA ILE A 125 -5.09 -17.75 16.74
C ILE A 125 -5.57 -19.13 16.20
N PRO A 126 -5.92 -19.24 14.91
CA PRO A 126 -6.42 -20.48 14.33
C PRO A 126 -5.32 -21.54 14.25
N ARG A 127 -5.72 -22.83 14.23
CA ARG A 127 -4.77 -23.96 14.28
C ARG A 127 -3.74 -23.96 13.15
N TRP A 128 -4.11 -23.53 11.95
CA TRP A 128 -3.19 -23.49 10.82
C TRP A 128 -2.15 -22.39 11.00
N LEU A 129 -2.55 -21.20 11.47
CA LEU A 129 -1.65 -20.07 11.67
C LEU A 129 -0.62 -20.35 12.77
N LYS A 130 -0.95 -21.15 13.78
CA LYS A 130 0.00 -21.62 14.80
C LYS A 130 1.12 -22.50 14.24
N LYS A 131 0.93 -23.09 13.07
CA LYS A 131 1.92 -23.97 12.40
C LYS A 131 2.67 -23.25 11.28
N GLU A 132 2.17 -22.09 10.87
CA GLU A 132 2.78 -21.30 9.81
C GLU A 132 3.99 -20.55 10.37
N ASP A 133 5.06 -20.45 9.58
CA ASP A 133 6.19 -19.62 9.95
C ASP A 133 5.82 -18.15 9.82
N TRP A 134 6.22 -17.35 10.80
CA TRP A 134 6.04 -15.91 10.77
C TRP A 134 6.66 -15.29 9.51
N GLU A 135 7.81 -15.77 9.05
CA GLU A 135 8.48 -15.23 7.85
C GLU A 135 7.73 -15.52 6.54
N ASN A 136 6.83 -16.51 6.54
CA ASN A 136 6.00 -16.87 5.39
C ASN A 136 4.73 -16.02 5.28
N LEU A 137 4.60 -14.97 6.09
CA LEU A 137 3.43 -14.10 6.14
C LEU A 137 3.80 -12.66 5.79
N GLN A 138 2.82 -11.93 5.28
CA GLN A 138 2.84 -10.47 5.22
C GLN A 138 1.56 -9.93 5.82
N LEU A 139 1.67 -8.78 6.49
CA LEU A 139 0.54 -8.03 6.98
C LEU A 139 0.13 -7.02 5.91
N VAL A 140 -1.09 -7.16 5.42
CA VAL A 140 -1.77 -6.16 4.60
C VAL A 140 -2.60 -5.27 5.52
N THR A 141 -2.37 -3.97 5.42
CA THR A 141 -3.13 -2.94 6.12
C THR A 141 -3.88 -2.13 5.08
N LEU A 142 -5.21 -2.14 5.14
CA LEU A 142 -6.08 -1.39 4.23
C LEU A 142 -6.65 -0.18 4.97
N ASP A 143 -6.56 0.99 4.35
CA ASP A 143 -7.07 2.24 4.90
C ASP A 143 -8.55 2.40 4.51
N VAL A 144 -9.41 2.56 5.52
CA VAL A 144 -10.86 2.53 5.37
C VAL A 144 -11.44 3.94 5.49
N ALA A 145 -12.15 4.37 4.45
CA ALA A 145 -12.63 5.72 4.31
C ALA A 145 -13.82 6.06 5.22
N GLY A 146 -13.76 7.22 5.88
CA GLY A 146 -14.93 7.87 6.46
C GLY A 146 -15.58 7.15 7.65
N VAL A 147 -14.88 6.18 8.25
CA VAL A 147 -15.36 5.43 9.41
C VAL A 147 -15.10 6.24 10.68
N LYS A 148 -16.18 6.61 11.38
CA LYS A 148 -16.12 7.32 12.67
C LYS A 148 -16.27 6.40 13.89
N LYS A 149 -16.77 5.19 13.66
CA LYS A 149 -17.03 4.14 14.65
C LYS A 149 -16.87 2.81 13.92
N LEU A 150 -16.22 1.84 14.52
CA LEU A 150 -16.10 0.52 13.91
C LEU A 150 -17.47 -0.16 13.82
N PRO A 151 -17.72 -0.93 12.76
CA PRO A 151 -18.98 -1.65 12.59
C PRO A 151 -19.14 -2.70 13.69
N GLU A 152 -20.39 -2.99 14.03
CA GLU A 152 -20.69 -4.17 14.84
C GLU A 152 -20.47 -5.43 14.00
N TYR A 153 -19.80 -6.43 14.58
CA TYR A 153 -19.48 -7.65 13.87
C TYR A 153 -19.70 -8.86 14.76
N GLU A 154 -20.36 -9.86 14.19
CA GLU A 154 -20.56 -11.16 14.82
C GLU A 154 -19.75 -12.25 14.09
N PRO A 155 -19.23 -13.26 14.79
CA PRO A 155 -18.39 -14.30 14.18
C PRO A 155 -19.02 -15.01 12.98
N ASN A 156 -20.35 -15.11 12.92
CA ASN A 156 -21.10 -15.78 11.87
C ASN A 156 -21.45 -14.86 10.69
N MET A 157 -21.21 -13.56 10.82
CA MET A 157 -21.49 -12.58 9.79
C MET A 157 -20.63 -12.86 8.55
N PRO A 158 -21.18 -12.82 7.32
CA PRO A 158 -20.39 -12.98 6.11
C PRO A 158 -19.48 -11.77 5.91
N VAL A 159 -18.29 -12.04 5.34
CA VAL A 159 -17.34 -11.01 4.91
C VAL A 159 -17.16 -11.17 3.41
N THR A 160 -17.42 -10.10 2.65
CA THR A 160 -17.25 -10.09 1.19
C THR A 160 -16.25 -9.01 0.81
N LEU A 161 -15.23 -9.41 0.07
CA LEU A 161 -14.20 -8.51 -0.45
C LEU A 161 -14.51 -8.23 -1.92
N GLN A 162 -14.63 -6.96 -2.27
CA GLN A 162 -14.84 -6.52 -3.64
C GLN A 162 -13.55 -5.92 -4.17
N TYR A 163 -13.24 -6.26 -5.42
CA TYR A 163 -12.02 -5.85 -6.11
C TYR A 163 -12.41 -5.06 -7.35
N GLU A 164 -11.64 -4.02 -7.65
CA GLU A 164 -11.73 -3.39 -8.97
C GLU A 164 -11.22 -4.34 -10.05
N PRO A 165 -11.72 -4.21 -11.29
CA PRO A 165 -11.14 -4.89 -12.44
C PRO A 165 -9.63 -4.63 -12.48
N LYS A 166 -8.85 -5.70 -12.63
CA LYS A 166 -7.40 -5.61 -12.72
C LYS A 166 -7.01 -4.64 -13.85
N ARG A 167 -6.47 -3.48 -13.49
CA ARG A 167 -5.92 -2.54 -14.46
C ARG A 167 -4.65 -3.15 -15.04
N ILE A 168 -4.67 -3.48 -16.33
CA ILE A 168 -3.49 -3.98 -17.04
C ILE A 168 -2.79 -2.74 -17.62
N PRO A 169 -1.58 -2.39 -17.15
CA PRO A 169 -0.84 -1.28 -17.73
C PRO A 169 -0.37 -1.67 -19.14
N HIS A 170 -0.66 -0.81 -20.11
CA HIS A 170 -0.15 -0.93 -21.48
C HIS A 170 0.86 0.18 -21.73
N PHE A 171 2.11 -0.18 -22.03
CA PHE A 171 3.16 0.78 -22.34
C PHE A 171 3.11 1.20 -23.80
N LEU A 172 3.01 2.50 -24.03
CA LEU A 172 3.12 3.10 -25.36
C LEU A 172 4.40 3.93 -25.45
N GLU A 173 5.19 3.71 -26.51
CA GLU A 173 6.39 4.49 -26.77
C GLU A 173 6.24 5.29 -28.05
N LYS A 174 6.42 6.61 -27.93
CA LYS A 174 6.37 7.53 -29.06
C LYS A 174 7.52 8.52 -28.99
N THR A 175 8.30 8.61 -30.05
CA THR A 175 9.38 9.60 -30.16
C THR A 175 8.78 10.95 -30.50
N LEU A 176 9.13 11.98 -29.71
CA LEU A 176 8.67 13.36 -29.89
C LEU A 176 9.87 14.29 -30.03
N THR A 177 9.76 15.31 -30.88
CA THR A 177 10.73 16.41 -30.95
C THR A 177 10.08 17.65 -30.34
N LEU A 178 10.66 18.14 -29.24
CA LEU A 178 10.14 19.27 -28.48
C LEU A 178 11.02 20.51 -28.72
N THR A 179 10.40 21.68 -28.69
CA THR A 179 11.09 22.96 -28.81
C THR A 179 10.79 23.78 -27.57
N VAL A 180 11.84 24.33 -26.94
CA VAL A 180 11.71 25.16 -25.73
C VAL A 180 10.74 26.33 -25.98
N GLY A 181 9.87 26.60 -25.02
CA GLY A 181 8.88 27.67 -25.02
C GLY A 181 7.70 27.45 -25.99
N LYS A 182 7.51 26.24 -26.51
CA LYS A 182 6.38 25.93 -27.42
C LYS A 182 5.52 24.81 -26.88
N SER A 183 4.22 25.04 -26.87
CA SER A 183 3.22 23.99 -26.68
C SER A 183 3.21 23.02 -27.86
N ARG A 184 2.98 21.74 -27.59
CA ARG A 184 2.81 20.68 -28.60
C ARG A 184 1.68 19.75 -28.21
N SER A 185 1.04 19.12 -29.19
CA SER A 185 0.15 18.00 -28.95
C SER A 185 0.54 16.82 -29.82
N PHE A 186 0.19 15.62 -29.38
CA PHE A 186 0.38 14.40 -30.14
C PHE A 186 -0.76 13.43 -29.86
N HIS A 187 -1.03 12.55 -30.83
CA HIS A 187 -2.11 11.58 -30.77
C HIS A 187 -1.55 10.17 -30.77
N PHE A 188 -2.25 9.23 -30.14
CA PHE A 188 -1.98 7.80 -30.29
C PHE A 188 -3.29 7.02 -30.14
N LEU A 189 -3.30 5.77 -30.60
CA LEU A 189 -4.42 4.87 -30.39
C LEU A 189 -4.21 4.10 -29.09
N ASP A 190 -5.22 4.05 -28.25
CA ASP A 190 -5.19 3.21 -27.05
C ASP A 190 -5.33 1.72 -27.39
N HIS A 191 -5.44 0.86 -26.38
CA HIS A 191 -5.56 -0.58 -26.59
C HIS A 191 -6.89 -0.99 -27.26
N GLN A 192 -7.93 -0.16 -27.17
CA GLN A 192 -9.24 -0.39 -27.79
C GLN A 192 -9.33 0.21 -29.21
N GLY A 193 -8.32 0.99 -29.61
CA GLY A 193 -8.28 1.67 -30.90
C GLY A 193 -8.88 3.08 -30.86
N ASP A 194 -9.19 3.61 -29.67
CA ASP A 194 -9.67 4.98 -29.50
C ASP A 194 -8.52 5.98 -29.63
N GLU A 195 -8.76 7.11 -30.30
CA GLU A 195 -7.77 8.15 -30.46
C GLU A 195 -7.66 9.00 -29.17
N VAL A 196 -6.46 8.98 -28.58
CA VAL A 196 -6.11 9.78 -27.40
C VAL A 196 -5.20 10.92 -27.80
N GLN A 197 -5.58 12.14 -27.43
CA GLN A 197 -4.77 13.35 -27.62
C GLN A 197 -4.11 13.78 -26.31
N CYS A 198 -2.79 13.96 -26.34
CA CYS A 198 -2.02 14.52 -25.23
C CYS A 198 -1.50 15.92 -25.58
N TYR A 199 -1.48 16.78 -24.56
CA TYR A 199 -0.99 18.15 -24.65
C TYR A 199 0.25 18.31 -23.77
N ILE A 200 1.31 18.84 -24.37
CA ILE A 200 2.51 19.35 -23.72
C ILE A 200 2.35 20.86 -23.72
N ASN A 201 1.97 21.41 -22.56
CA ASN A 201 1.60 22.82 -22.45
C ASN A 201 2.80 23.75 -22.59
N ASP A 202 3.93 23.38 -21.99
CA ASP A 202 5.18 24.13 -22.09
C ASP A 202 6.39 23.18 -22.04
N VAL A 203 7.50 23.63 -22.60
CA VAL A 203 8.77 22.91 -22.62
C VAL A 203 9.85 23.89 -22.17
N SER A 204 10.42 23.66 -20.99
CA SER A 204 11.50 24.47 -20.46
C SER A 204 12.77 23.63 -20.30
N LEU A 205 13.93 24.30 -20.31
CA LEU A 205 15.16 23.72 -19.81
C LEU A 205 15.23 24.02 -18.32
N VAL A 206 15.46 22.99 -17.52
CA VAL A 206 15.60 23.10 -16.06
C VAL A 206 17.04 22.82 -15.71
N ASP A 207 17.71 23.78 -15.07
CA ASP A 207 18.97 23.54 -14.37
C ASP A 207 18.65 23.20 -12.91
N VAL A 208 18.66 21.90 -12.63
CA VAL A 208 18.33 21.37 -11.31
C VAL A 208 19.27 21.91 -10.23
N TRP A 209 20.52 22.23 -10.58
CA TRP A 209 21.49 22.72 -9.60
C TRP A 209 21.30 24.20 -9.31
N GLU A 210 21.04 25.00 -10.35
CA GLU A 210 20.73 26.43 -10.17
C GLU A 210 19.41 26.60 -9.39
N ASP A 211 18.39 25.79 -9.70
CA ASP A 211 17.11 25.83 -8.97
C ASP A 211 17.26 25.41 -7.50
N VAL A 212 18.04 24.36 -7.22
CA VAL A 212 18.33 23.94 -5.84
C VAL A 212 19.15 25.00 -5.10
N GLU A 213 20.15 25.60 -5.74
CA GLU A 213 20.91 26.70 -5.15
C GLU A 213 20.01 27.90 -4.83
N ASN A 214 19.11 28.27 -5.75
CA ASN A 214 18.17 29.36 -5.54
C ASN A 214 17.17 29.06 -4.41
N GLN A 215 16.69 27.83 -4.30
CA GLN A 215 15.83 27.40 -3.19
C GLN A 215 16.57 27.41 -1.85
N LEU A 216 17.83 26.97 -1.81
CA LEU A 216 18.66 27.00 -0.60
C LEU A 216 19.06 28.43 -0.18
N ARG A 217 19.13 29.37 -1.14
CA ARG A 217 19.34 30.80 -0.87
C ARG A 217 18.08 31.49 -0.33
N ASP A 218 16.90 30.90 -0.45
CA ASP A 218 15.67 31.44 0.15
C ASP A 218 15.73 31.30 1.69
N PRO A 219 15.74 32.42 2.45
CA PRO A 219 15.77 32.39 3.90
C PRO A 219 14.59 31.64 4.54
N LYS A 220 13.46 31.51 3.82
CA LYS A 220 12.30 30.75 4.31
C LYS A 220 12.53 29.24 4.27
N TYR A 221 13.36 28.75 3.35
CA TYR A 221 13.66 27.33 3.19
C TYR A 221 14.71 26.85 4.21
N THR A 222 15.60 27.75 4.64
CA THR A 222 16.65 27.48 5.63
C THR A 222 16.20 27.63 7.08
N GLN A 223 15.03 28.23 7.35
CA GLN A 223 14.48 28.38 8.71
C GLN A 223 14.08 27.07 9.41
N GLY A 224 13.99 25.95 8.69
CA GLY A 224 13.63 24.63 9.24
C GLY A 224 14.76 23.59 9.22
N ILE A 225 15.93 23.93 8.70
CA ILE A 225 17.06 23.01 8.54
C ILE A 225 18.20 23.51 9.44
N SER A 226 18.15 23.16 10.73
CA SER A 226 19.33 23.27 11.59
C SER A 226 20.27 22.08 11.37
N PRO A 227 21.60 22.26 11.48
CA PRO A 227 22.57 21.18 11.42
C PRO A 227 22.42 20.18 12.58
#